data_AF-A0A514Z9T4-F1
#
_entry.id   AF-A0A514Z9T4-F1
#
_cell.length_a   1.000
_cell.length_b   1.000
_cell.length_c   1.000
_cell.angle_alpha   90.00
_cell.angle_beta   90.00
_cell.angle_gamma   90.00
#
_symmetry.space_group_name_H-M   'P 1'
#
loop_
_entity.id
_entity.type
_entity.pdbx_description
1 polymer ?
#
loop_
_entity_poly.entity_id
_entity_poly.type
_entity_poly.pdbx_seq_one_letter_code
_entity_poly.pdbx_strand_id
1 'polypeptide(L)' 'MNDRVAMSKTWIFIIIASVIIFILGRYLYQPILEVTGAIGAVGALTCGLTGVIIKYLRRKRRKRE' A
#
# COMPACT_ATOMS: atom_id res chain seq x y z
N MET A 1 -25.90 -2.35 -2.68
CA MET A 1 -24.86 -3.29 -2.22
C MET A 1 -23.55 -2.94 -2.93
N ASN A 2 -22.77 -2.01 -2.38
CA ASN A 2 -21.42 -1.70 -2.87
C ASN A 2 -20.46 -1.75 -1.67
N ASP A 3 -20.32 -2.95 -1.12
CA ASP A 3 -19.55 -3.28 0.08
C ASP A 3 -18.05 -3.43 -0.21
N ARG A 4 -17.53 -2.81 -1.28
CA ARG A 4 -16.08 -2.84 -1.53
C ARG A 4 -15.39 -1.91 -0.55
N VAL A 5 -14.61 -2.48 0.37
CA VAL A 5 -13.65 -1.72 1.17
C VAL A 5 -12.52 -1.31 0.24
N ALA A 6 -12.72 -0.19 -0.45
CA ALA A 6 -11.71 0.36 -1.34
C ALA A 6 -10.60 1.04 -0.52
N MET A 7 -9.36 0.63 -0.80
CA MET A 7 -8.15 1.31 -0.39
C MET A 7 -8.14 2.72 -1.01
N SER A 8 -7.68 3.73 -0.27
CA SER A 8 -7.61 5.10 -0.82
C SER A 8 -6.71 5.11 -2.05
N LYS A 9 -7.13 5.83 -3.11
CA LYS A 9 -6.35 5.96 -4.37
C LYS A 9 -4.91 6.42 -4.11
N THR A 10 -4.71 7.23 -3.08
CA THR A 10 -3.40 7.70 -2.60
C THR A 10 -2.47 6.55 -2.21
N TRP A 11 -2.96 5.51 -1.52
CA TRP A 11 -2.13 4.38 -1.13
C TRP A 11 -1.74 3.50 -2.32
N ILE A 12 -2.65 3.34 -3.28
CA ILE A 12 -2.35 2.63 -4.54
C ILE A 12 -1.27 3.37 -5.30
N PHE A 13 -1.34 4.71 -5.36
CA PHE A 13 -0.33 5.54 -6.01
C PHE A 13 1.05 5.40 -5.34
N ILE A 14 1.11 5.39 -4.01
CA ILE A 14 2.36 5.19 -3.27
C ILE A 14 2.95 3.80 -3.56
N ILE A 15 2.13 2.75 -3.56
CA ILE A 15 2.59 1.38 -3.90
C ILE A 15 3.17 1.35 -5.32
N ILE A 16 2.47 1.92 -6.30
CA ILE A 16 2.93 1.98 -7.69
C ILE A 16 4.26 2.76 -7.80
N ALA A 17 4.35 3.93 -7.16
CA ALA A 17 5.57 4.73 -7.15
C ALA A 17 6.75 3.98 -6.52
N SER A 18 6.54 3.28 -5.39
CA SER A 18 7.59 2.47 -4.76
C SER A 18 8.04 1.30 -5.62
N VAL A 19 7.13 0.64 -6.33
CA VAL A 19 7.47 -0.44 -7.29
C VAL A 19 8.28 0.11 -8.47
N ILE A 20 7.94 1.29 -8.99
CA ILE A 20 8.70 1.96 -10.05
C ILE A 20 10.13 2.27 -9.58
N ILE A 21 10.29 2.82 -8.37
CA ILE A 21 11.60 3.12 -7.78
C ILE A 21 12.43 1.84 -7.60
N PHE A 22 11.81 0.74 -7.17
CA PHE A 22 12.47 -0.56 -7.05
C PHE A 22 12.99 -1.07 -8.40
N ILE A 23 12.15 -1.03 -9.44
CA ILE A 23 12.52 -1.47 -10.80
C ILE A 23 13.65 -0.59 -11.36
N LEU A 24 13.58 0.73 -11.16
CA LEU A 24 14.63 1.67 -11.56
C LEU A 24 15.95 1.42 -10.83
N GLY A 25 15.91 1.16 -9.52
CA GLY A 25 17.10 0.82 -8.74
C GLY A 25 17.79 -0.44 -9.23
N ARG A 26 16.99 -1.46 -9.57
CA ARG A 26 17.48 -2.71 -10.15
C ARG A 26 18.05 -2.53 -11.55
N TYR A 27 17.41 -1.69 -12.39
CA TYR A 27 17.88 -1.40 -13.75
C TYR A 27 19.19 -0.62 -13.77
N LEU A 28 19.39 0.30 -12.82
CA LEU A 28 20.58 1.15 -12.71
C LEU A 28 21.72 0.50 -11.88
N TYR A 29 21.56 -0.75 -11.42
CA TYR A 29 22.49 -1.44 -10.52
C TYR A 29 22.87 -0.60 -9.28
N GLN A 30 21.93 0.21 -8.79
CA GLN A 30 22.11 1.03 -7.59
C GLN A 30 21.47 0.36 -6.39
N PRO A 31 22.24 -0.31 -5.51
CA PRO A 31 21.69 -1.09 -4.40
C PRO A 31 20.90 -0.23 -3.41
N ILE A 32 21.26 1.05 -3.27
CA ILE A 32 20.56 2.00 -2.40
C ILE A 32 19.12 2.25 -2.88
N LEU A 33 18.92 2.43 -4.20
CA LEU A 33 17.58 2.62 -4.77
C LEU A 33 16.77 1.33 -4.72
N GLU A 34 17.40 0.18 -4.93
CA GLU A 34 16.73 -1.12 -4.82
C GLU A 34 16.21 -1.37 -3.40
N VAL A 35 17.05 -1.17 -2.37
CA VAL A 35 16.65 -1.35 -0.97
C VAL A 35 15.59 -0.32 -0.57
N THR A 36 15.73 0.93 -0.98
CA THR A 36 14.77 2.00 -0.67
C THR A 36 13.42 1.75 -1.34
N GLY A 37 13.42 1.30 -2.60
CA GLY A 37 12.21 0.89 -3.31
C GLY A 37 11.52 -0.31 -2.67
N ALA A 38 12.28 -1.31 -2.23
CA ALA A 38 11.75 -2.49 -1.55
C ALA A 38 11.13 -2.14 -0.20
N ILE A 39 11.83 -1.37 0.64
CA ILE A 39 11.31 -0.91 1.95
C ILE A 39 10.07 -0.04 1.74
N GLY A 40 10.11 0.87 0.77
CA GLY A 40 8.96 1.71 0.41
C GLY A 40 7.75 0.90 -0.01
N ALA A 41 7.94 -0.13 -0.84
CA ALA A 41 6.86 -0.99 -1.30
C ALA A 41 6.24 -1.81 -0.14
N VAL A 42 7.08 -2.41 0.70
CA VAL A 42 6.63 -3.19 1.87
C VAL A 42 5.92 -2.29 2.90
N GLY A 43 6.48 -1.11 3.18
CA GLY A 43 5.90 -0.12 4.08
C GLY A 43 4.55 0.41 3.57
N ALA A 44 4.46 0.75 2.29
CA ALA A 44 3.23 1.22 1.68
C ALA A 44 2.14 0.14 1.66
N LEU A 45 2.51 -1.12 1.41
CA LEU A 45 1.60 -2.26 1.47
C LEU A 45 1.06 -2.46 2.89
N THR A 46 1.94 -2.52 3.89
CA THR A 46 1.57 -2.75 5.29
C THR A 46 0.71 -1.61 5.85
N CYS A 47 1.09 -0.35 5.64
CA CYS A 47 0.28 0.80 6.07
C CYS A 47 -1.06 0.87 5.33
N GLY A 48 -1.06 0.60 4.03
CA GLY A 48 -2.26 0.56 3.21
C GLY A 48 -3.26 -0.51 3.64
N LEU A 49 -2.79 -1.74 3.84
CA LEU A 49 -3.57 -2.88 4.37
C LEU A 49 -4.14 -2.57 5.74
N THR A 50 -3.34 -1.98 6.63
CA THR A 50 -3.79 -1.59 7.98
C THR A 50 -4.97 -0.62 7.91
N GLY A 51 -4.91 0.38 7.03
CA GLY A 51 -6.02 1.32 6.80
C GLY A 51 -7.29 0.63 6.29
N VAL A 52 -7.15 -0.36 5.41
CA VAL A 52 -8.26 -1.18 4.89
C VAL A 52 -8.88 -2.03 6.00
N ILE A 53 -8.06 -2.69 6.82
CA ILE A 53 -8.52 -3.53 7.94
C ILE A 53 -9.29 -2.70 8.96
N ILE A 54 -8.78 -1.53 9.35
CA ILE A 54 -9.48 -0.62 10.28
C ILE A 54 -10.83 -0.19 9.70
N LYS A 55 -10.88 0.15 8.41
CA LYS A 55 -12.12 0.55 7.72
C LYS A 55 -13.13 -0.59 7.68
N TYR A 56 -12.67 -1.82 7.46
CA TYR A 56 -13.49 -3.03 7.53
C TYR A 56 -14.05 -3.27 8.94
N LEU A 57 -13.20 -3.20 9.97
CA LEU A 57 -13.61 -3.38 11.37
C LEU A 57 -14.63 -2.32 11.81
N ARG A 58 -14.45 -1.05 11.43
CA ARG A 58 -15.42 0.02 11.72
C ARG A 58 -16.78 -0.24 11.07
N ARG A 59 -16.80 -0.71 9.82
CA ARG A 59 -18.06 -1.10 9.14
C ARG A 59 -18.72 -2.30 9.80
N LYS A 60 -17.93 -3.31 10.21
CA LYS A 60 -18.44 -4.49 10.91
C LYS A 60 -19.05 -4.13 12.27
N ARG A 61 -18.49 -3.16 13.00
CA ARG A 61 -19.12 -2.63 14.22
C ARG A 61 -20.45 -1.94 13.93
N ARG A 62 -20.50 -1.03 12.95
CA ARG A 62 -21.74 -0.32 12.57
C ARG A 62 -22.87 -1.22 12.03
N LYS A 63 -22.58 -2.44 11.57
CA LYS A 63 -23.60 -3.43 11.16
C LYS A 63 -24.10 -4.30 12.32
N ARG A 64 -23.43 -4.25 13.48
CA ARG A 64 -23.81 -5.00 14.69
C ARG A 64 -24.57 -4.16 15.72
N GLU A 65 -24.56 -2.84 15.55
CA GLU A 65 -25.46 -1.89 16.20
C GLU A 65 -26.68 -1.67 15.30
#